data_AF-A0A930WK86-F1
#
_entry.id   AF-A0A930WK86-F1
#
_cell.length_a   1.000
_cell.length_b   1.000
_cell.length_c   1.000
_cell.angle_alpha   90.00
_cell.angle_beta   90.00
_cell.angle_gamma   90.00
#
_symmetry.space_group_name_H-M   'P 1'
#
loop_
_entity.id
_entity.type
_entity.pdbx_description
1 polymer ?
#
loop_
_entity_poly.entity_id
_entity_poly.type
_entity_poly.pdbx_seq_one_letter_code
_entity_poly.pdbx_strand_id
1 'polypeptide(L)'
;MSKINEITNQYVELQNKKRELEKLENDFKDNSRLYVLNPDGSIREKRFVDEWMPLFDGQVLTQGNLFGSEEQAELEAKRRVLLYKIKEFRNFRNDGWLPQFTINSKKFYLEWDESKKDIIVSSAVYNNPFNIFGYFKSIGHAEEAASIFKDEIIKLFVKGEIYEIY
;
A
#
# COMPACT_ATOMS: atom_id res chain seq x y z
N MET A 1 -1.69 -10.29 -33.90
CA MET A 1 -1.03 -11.39 -33.15
C MET A 1 -2.01 -12.55 -33.07
N SER A 2 -1.53 -13.80 -33.16
CA SER A 2 -2.41 -14.98 -33.10
C SER A 2 -2.92 -15.21 -31.68
N LYS A 3 -4.15 -15.71 -31.54
CA LYS A 3 -4.75 -16.14 -30.26
C LYS A 3 -3.87 -17.15 -29.50
N ILE A 4 -3.05 -17.91 -30.22
CA ILE A 4 -2.03 -18.81 -29.66
C ILE A 4 -0.96 -18.04 -28.88
N ASN A 5 -0.50 -16.89 -29.38
CA ASN A 5 0.52 -16.09 -28.71
C ASN A 5 -0.01 -15.44 -27.43
N GLU A 6 -1.28 -15.00 -27.44
CA GLU A 6 -1.95 -14.46 -26.24
C GLU A 6 -2.09 -15.55 -25.16
N ILE A 7 -2.56 -16.74 -25.52
CA ILE A 7 -2.69 -17.87 -24.60
C ILE A 7 -1.32 -18.28 -24.04
N THR A 8 -0.29 -18.31 -24.88
CA THR A 8 1.07 -18.65 -24.46
C THR A 8 1.61 -17.64 -23.44
N ASN A 9 1.41 -16.34 -23.68
CA ASN A 9 1.82 -15.29 -22.74
C ASN A 9 1.07 -15.39 -21.40
N GLN A 10 -0.25 -15.62 -21.43
CA GLN A 10 -1.05 -15.82 -20.21
C GLN A 10 -0.58 -17.04 -19.41
N TYR A 11 -0.22 -18.13 -20.09
CA TYR A 11 0.31 -19.32 -19.43
C TYR A 11 1.64 -19.03 -18.72
N VAL A 12 2.54 -18.29 -19.37
CA VAL A 12 3.82 -17.88 -18.76
C VAL A 12 3.60 -16.98 -17.55
N GLU A 13 2.72 -16.00 -17.63
CA GLU A 13 2.37 -15.14 -16.48
C GLU A 13 1.80 -15.92 -15.30
N LEU A 14 0.91 -16.89 -15.57
CA LEU A 14 0.34 -17.74 -14.53
C LEU A 14 1.39 -18.60 -13.83
N GLN A 15 2.33 -19.18 -14.58
CA GLN A 15 3.44 -19.96 -14.00
C GLN A 15 4.35 -19.09 -13.13
N ASN A 16 4.62 -17.86 -13.54
CA ASN A 16 5.44 -16.93 -12.75
C ASN A 16 4.73 -16.53 -11.45
N LYS A 17 3.45 -16.14 -11.50
CA LYS A 17 2.65 -15.84 -10.31
C LYS A 17 2.57 -17.02 -9.34
N LYS A 18 2.45 -18.24 -9.87
CA LYS A 18 2.45 -19.46 -9.05
C LYS A 18 3.77 -19.63 -8.29
N ARG A 19 4.92 -19.44 -8.96
CA ARG A 19 6.24 -19.52 -8.31
C ARG A 19 6.45 -18.45 -7.26
N GLU A 20 5.97 -17.23 -7.51
CA GLU A 20 6.04 -16.13 -6.54
C GLU A 20 5.24 -16.46 -5.26
N LEU A 21 4.04 -17.04 -5.42
CA LEU A 21 3.22 -17.49 -4.29
C LEU A 21 3.88 -18.64 -3.53
N GLU A 22 4.42 -19.64 -4.23
CA GLU A 22 5.12 -20.77 -3.60
C GLU A 22 6.35 -20.30 -2.79
N LYS A 23 7.09 -19.30 -3.31
CA LYS A 23 8.21 -18.70 -2.58
C LYS A 23 7.73 -17.98 -1.32
N LEU A 24 6.72 -17.11 -1.46
CA LEU A 24 6.15 -16.37 -0.34
C LEU A 24 5.59 -17.30 0.75
N GLU A 25 4.91 -18.38 0.34
CA GLU A 25 4.45 -19.40 1.28
C GLU A 25 5.60 -20.01 2.07
N ASN A 26 6.69 -20.41 1.39
CA ASN A 26 7.85 -21.01 2.06
C ASN A 26 8.53 -20.03 3.03
N ASP A 27 8.67 -18.75 2.67
CA ASP A 27 9.20 -17.71 3.56
C ASP A 27 8.37 -17.60 4.86
N PHE A 28 7.06 -17.88 4.81
CA PHE A 28 6.19 -17.92 5.99
C PHE A 28 6.18 -19.27 6.73
N LYS A 29 6.51 -20.40 6.07
CA LYS A 29 6.60 -21.71 6.75
C LYS A 29 7.72 -21.77 7.76
N ASP A 30 8.80 -21.06 7.50
CA ASP A 30 9.96 -21.00 8.39
C ASP A 30 9.65 -20.16 9.65
N ASN A 31 8.55 -19.39 9.65
CA ASN A 31 8.11 -18.62 10.80
C ASN A 31 7.16 -19.41 11.71
N SER A 32 7.62 -19.69 12.94
CA SER A 32 6.81 -20.38 13.95
C SER A 32 5.56 -19.60 14.39
N ARG A 33 5.56 -18.27 14.20
CA ARG A 33 4.48 -17.35 14.51
C ARG A 33 4.23 -16.42 13.33
N LEU A 34 2.96 -16.24 13.01
CA LEU A 34 2.48 -15.39 11.94
C LEU A 34 1.41 -14.46 12.49
N TYR A 35 1.28 -13.27 11.90
CA TYR A 35 0.31 -12.27 12.34
C TYR A 35 -0.62 -11.92 11.20
N VAL A 36 -1.92 -11.97 11.46
CA VAL A 36 -2.97 -11.72 10.46
C VAL A 36 -3.66 -10.41 10.77
N LEU A 37 -3.64 -9.49 9.82
CA LEU A 37 -4.45 -8.26 9.88
C LEU A 37 -5.85 -8.54 9.32
N ASN A 38 -6.83 -8.56 10.21
CA ASN A 38 -8.22 -8.80 9.85
C ASN A 38 -8.87 -7.56 9.19
N PRO A 39 -10.00 -7.73 8.49
CA PRO A 39 -10.72 -6.62 7.85
C PRO A 39 -11.16 -5.49 8.81
N ASP A 40 -11.37 -5.81 10.08
CA ASP A 40 -11.73 -4.84 11.13
C ASP A 40 -10.52 -4.09 11.72
N GLY A 41 -9.30 -4.41 11.24
CA GLY A 41 -8.05 -3.83 11.73
C GLY A 41 -7.45 -4.54 12.95
N SER A 42 -8.10 -5.59 13.48
CA SER A 42 -7.53 -6.39 14.56
C SER A 42 -6.41 -7.30 14.06
N ILE A 43 -5.43 -7.56 14.92
CA ILE A 43 -4.30 -8.45 14.63
C ILE A 43 -4.49 -9.76 15.41
N ARG A 44 -4.25 -10.88 14.74
CA ARG A 44 -4.31 -12.21 15.36
C ARG A 44 -3.02 -12.97 15.15
N GLU A 45 -2.39 -13.40 16.24
CA GLU A 45 -1.29 -14.38 16.20
C GLU A 45 -1.83 -15.75 15.75
N LYS A 46 -1.07 -16.41 14.87
CA LYS A 46 -1.27 -17.76 14.38
C LYS A 46 0.03 -18.54 14.51
N ARG A 47 -0.06 -19.80 14.93
CA ARG A 47 1.10 -20.70 15.01
C ARG A 47 1.05 -21.69 13.86
N PHE A 48 2.22 -21.94 13.26
CA PHE A 48 2.34 -22.84 12.11
C PHE A 48 2.04 -24.31 12.45
N VAL A 49 2.15 -24.70 13.73
CA VAL A 49 1.94 -26.07 14.22
C VAL A 49 0.47 -26.47 14.38
N ASP A 50 -0.46 -25.56 14.16
CA ASP A 50 -1.87 -25.92 14.17
C ASP A 50 -2.14 -26.71 12.88
N GLU A 51 -2.35 -28.03 12.98
CA GLU A 51 -2.79 -28.94 11.89
C GLU A 51 -4.04 -28.45 11.14
N TRP A 52 -4.64 -27.37 11.65
CA TRP A 52 -5.73 -26.56 11.11
C TRP A 52 -5.25 -25.28 10.41
N MET A 53 -4.07 -25.32 9.78
CA MET A 53 -3.69 -24.36 8.76
C MET A 53 -4.01 -24.90 7.35
N PRO A 54 -5.22 -25.43 7.02
CA PRO A 54 -5.58 -25.61 5.64
C PRO A 54 -5.76 -24.19 5.12
N LEU A 55 -4.67 -23.65 4.60
CA LEU A 55 -4.66 -22.49 3.76
C LEU A 55 -5.14 -21.26 4.55
N PHE A 56 -4.25 -20.29 4.72
CA PHE A 56 -4.72 -18.94 4.48
C PHE A 56 -5.65 -19.02 3.26
N ASP A 57 -6.92 -18.66 3.40
CA ASP A 57 -7.78 -18.40 2.24
C ASP A 57 -6.86 -17.62 1.29
N GLY A 58 -6.54 -18.13 0.09
CA GLY A 58 -5.42 -17.60 -0.69
C GLY A 58 -5.48 -16.08 -0.83
N GLN A 59 -6.69 -15.54 -0.66
CA GLN A 59 -7.05 -14.16 -0.37
C GLN A 59 -6.22 -13.45 0.73
N VAL A 60 -6.02 -13.99 1.93
CA VAL A 60 -5.25 -13.34 3.02
C VAL A 60 -3.79 -13.12 2.60
N LEU A 61 -3.18 -14.14 1.99
CA LEU A 61 -1.82 -14.05 1.46
C LEU A 61 -1.75 -13.06 0.29
N THR A 62 -2.64 -13.21 -0.69
CA THR A 62 -2.66 -12.39 -1.91
C THR A 62 -3.09 -10.94 -1.67
N GLN A 63 -3.76 -10.63 -0.56
CA GLN A 63 -4.09 -9.27 -0.15
C GLN A 63 -3.03 -8.62 0.74
N GLY A 64 -1.93 -9.33 1.08
CA GLY A 64 -0.88 -8.79 1.96
C GLY A 64 -1.37 -8.55 3.38
N ASN A 65 -2.21 -9.44 3.91
CA ASN A 65 -2.72 -9.38 5.28
C ASN A 65 -1.95 -10.30 6.24
N LEU A 66 -0.89 -10.95 5.77
CA LEU A 66 -0.05 -11.87 6.52
C LEU A 66 1.33 -11.27 6.76
N PHE A 67 1.79 -11.29 8.00
CA PHE A 67 3.05 -10.67 8.43
C PHE A 67 3.89 -11.63 9.28
N GLY A 68 5.21 -11.48 9.21
CA GLY A 68 6.16 -12.24 10.01
C GLY A 68 6.32 -11.72 11.44
N SER A 69 5.88 -10.48 11.70
CA SER A 69 5.95 -9.85 13.03
C SER A 69 4.67 -9.09 13.37
N GLU A 70 4.39 -8.93 14.67
CA GLU A 70 3.24 -8.17 15.16
C GLU A 70 3.40 -6.69 14.82
N GLU A 71 4.61 -6.17 14.93
CA GLU A 71 4.97 -4.78 14.64
C GLU A 71 4.71 -4.43 13.17
N GLN A 72 5.03 -5.34 12.25
CA GLN A 72 4.72 -5.15 10.83
C GLN A 72 3.21 -5.09 10.58
N ALA A 73 2.44 -5.99 11.22
CA ALA A 73 0.99 -5.99 11.12
C ALA A 73 0.37 -4.71 11.70
N GLU A 74 0.89 -4.25 12.85
CA GLU A 74 0.47 -2.98 13.47
C GLU A 74 0.80 -1.76 12.63
N LEU A 75 2.00 -1.74 12.03
CA LEU A 75 2.43 -0.66 11.16
C LEU A 75 1.49 -0.55 9.96
N GLU A 76 1.18 -1.68 9.31
CA GLU A 76 0.27 -1.71 8.17
C GLU A 76 -1.17 -1.34 8.56
N ALA A 77 -1.66 -1.79 9.72
CA ALA A 77 -2.95 -1.37 10.25
C ALA A 77 -3.03 0.17 10.40
N LYS A 78 -1.99 0.79 10.98
CA LYS A 78 -1.89 2.25 11.13
C LYS A 78 -1.81 2.97 9.79
N ARG A 79 -1.04 2.43 8.82
CA ARG A 79 -0.95 2.96 7.45
C ARG A 79 -2.30 2.97 6.74
N ARG A 80 -3.07 1.88 6.82
CA ARG A 80 -4.41 1.78 6.22
C ARG A 80 -5.38 2.80 6.81
N VAL A 81 -5.35 2.99 8.13
CA VAL A 81 -6.14 4.03 8.80
C VAL A 81 -5.76 5.42 8.32
N LEU A 82 -4.47 5.73 8.21
CA LEU A 82 -4.02 7.04 7.72
C LEU A 82 -4.42 7.28 6.25
N LEU A 83 -4.24 6.27 5.38
CA LEU A 83 -4.66 6.35 3.98
C LEU A 83 -6.17 6.62 3.86
N TYR A 84 -6.99 5.98 4.71
CA TYR A 84 -8.42 6.26 4.77
C TYR A 84 -8.71 7.70 5.20
N LYS A 85 -8.10 8.21 6.27
CA LYS A 85 -8.27 9.61 6.72
C LYS A 85 -7.92 10.62 5.62
N ILE A 86 -6.77 10.43 4.97
CA ILE A 86 -6.32 11.33 3.88
C ILE A 86 -7.28 11.23 2.69
N LYS A 87 -7.74 10.04 2.34
CA LYS A 87 -8.73 9.83 1.28
C LYS A 87 -10.03 10.59 1.56
N GLU A 88 -10.59 10.49 2.77
CA GLU A 88 -11.82 11.17 3.14
C GLU A 88 -11.64 12.70 3.12
N PHE A 89 -10.56 13.19 3.71
CA PHE A 89 -10.21 14.61 3.67
C PHE A 89 -10.10 15.14 2.23
N ARG A 90 -9.37 14.41 1.38
CA ARG A 90 -9.19 14.74 -0.03
C ARG A 90 -10.51 14.73 -0.80
N ASN A 91 -11.35 13.73 -0.59
CA ASN A 91 -12.64 13.62 -1.26
C ASN A 91 -13.55 14.81 -0.88
N PHE A 92 -13.61 15.15 0.41
CA PHE A 92 -14.33 16.32 0.90
C PHE A 92 -13.80 17.62 0.28
N ARG A 93 -12.47 17.83 0.29
CA ARG A 93 -11.84 19.04 -0.26
C ARG A 93 -11.90 19.15 -1.78
N ASN A 94 -11.99 18.04 -2.50
CA ASN A 94 -12.07 18.03 -3.96
C ASN A 94 -13.49 18.28 -4.48
N ASP A 95 -14.53 18.12 -3.65
CA ASP A 95 -15.93 18.41 -4.00
C ASP A 95 -16.35 17.77 -5.35
N GLY A 96 -16.22 16.45 -5.43
CA GLY A 96 -16.54 15.69 -6.64
C GLY A 96 -15.53 15.82 -7.78
N TRP A 97 -14.49 16.65 -7.66
CA TRP A 97 -13.41 16.68 -8.64
C TRP A 97 -12.58 15.40 -8.59
N LEU A 98 -12.30 14.85 -9.77
CA LEU A 98 -11.44 13.69 -9.97
C LEU A 98 -10.24 14.06 -10.85
N PRO A 99 -9.03 13.56 -10.53
CA PRO A 99 -7.86 13.81 -11.37
C PRO A 99 -8.03 13.12 -12.73
N GLN A 100 -7.89 13.88 -13.82
CA GLN A 100 -7.85 13.31 -15.17
C GLN A 100 -6.40 12.99 -15.53
N PHE A 101 -6.14 11.74 -15.91
CA PHE A 101 -4.79 11.26 -16.25
C PHE A 101 -4.52 11.28 -17.77
N THR A 102 -5.55 11.46 -18.60
CA THR A 102 -5.43 11.49 -20.07
C THR A 102 -5.20 12.89 -20.63
N ILE A 103 -5.42 13.93 -19.82
CA ILE A 103 -5.23 15.32 -20.22
C ILE A 103 -4.22 16.01 -19.32
N ASN A 104 -3.51 16.98 -19.88
CA ASN A 104 -2.62 17.86 -19.12
C ASN A 104 -3.47 18.75 -18.23
N SER A 105 -3.58 18.36 -16.95
CA SER A 105 -4.33 19.09 -15.93
C SER A 105 -3.47 19.18 -14.69
N LYS A 106 -3.27 20.41 -14.21
CA LYS A 106 -2.48 20.65 -13.01
C LYS A 106 -3.20 20.05 -11.80
N LYS A 107 -2.46 19.25 -11.04
CA LYS A 107 -2.94 18.56 -9.83
C LYS A 107 -1.83 18.51 -8.81
N PHE A 108 -2.20 18.58 -7.55
CA PHE A 108 -1.26 18.70 -6.43
C PHE A 108 -1.24 17.42 -5.61
N TYR A 109 -0.09 17.07 -5.06
CA TYR A 109 0.07 15.86 -4.26
C TYR A 109 1.15 16.05 -3.20
N LEU A 110 1.14 15.17 -2.20
CA LEU A 110 2.11 15.19 -1.10
C LEU A 110 3.33 14.34 -1.48
N GLU A 111 4.52 14.83 -1.19
CA GLU A 111 5.76 14.07 -1.36
C GLU A 111 6.75 14.31 -0.21
N TRP A 112 7.62 13.33 0.02
CA TRP A 112 8.74 13.46 0.94
C TRP A 112 9.90 14.18 0.25
N ASP A 113 10.33 15.31 0.80
CA ASP A 113 11.53 16.03 0.39
C ASP A 113 12.67 15.65 1.33
N GLU A 114 13.57 14.79 0.84
CA GLU A 114 14.72 14.30 1.60
C GLU A 114 15.67 15.42 2.02
N SER A 115 15.76 16.51 1.25
CA SER A 115 16.63 17.65 1.57
C SER A 115 16.07 18.49 2.72
N LYS A 116 14.75 18.65 2.79
CA LYS A 116 14.06 19.38 3.85
C LYS A 116 13.69 18.51 5.04
N LYS A 117 13.78 17.19 4.89
CA LYS A 117 13.27 16.21 5.86
C LYS A 117 11.82 16.47 6.21
N ASP A 118 11.02 16.78 5.19
CA ASP A 118 9.64 17.23 5.36
C ASP A 118 8.69 16.72 4.27
N ILE A 119 7.38 16.74 4.56
CA ILE A 119 6.32 16.56 3.58
C ILE A 119 6.04 17.90 2.91
N ILE A 120 6.20 17.93 1.59
CA ILE A 120 5.93 19.10 0.76
C ILE A 120 4.79 18.83 -0.21
N VAL A 121 4.25 19.91 -0.79
CA VAL A 121 3.30 19.84 -1.88
C VAL A 121 4.02 20.03 -3.20
N SER A 122 3.83 19.08 -4.10
CA SER A 122 4.31 19.13 -5.47
C SER A 122 3.14 19.16 -6.44
N SER A 123 3.44 19.32 -7.73
CA SER A 123 2.39 19.34 -8.76
C SER A 123 2.79 18.57 -10.01
N ALA A 124 1.81 17.89 -10.57
CA ALA A 124 1.89 17.18 -11.83
C ALA A 124 1.05 17.91 -12.88
N VAL A 125 1.58 18.02 -14.10
CA VAL A 125 0.86 18.59 -15.26
C VAL A 125 0.93 17.64 -16.44
N TYR A 126 2.14 17.20 -16.78
CA TYR A 126 2.41 16.30 -17.91
C TYR A 126 2.68 14.87 -17.46
N ASN A 127 3.39 14.72 -16.34
CA ASN A 127 3.61 13.44 -15.68
C ASN A 127 2.44 13.13 -14.74
N ASN A 128 2.13 11.85 -14.60
CA ASN A 128 1.04 11.35 -13.77
C ASN A 128 1.59 10.37 -12.73
N PRO A 129 2.39 10.82 -11.75
CA PRO A 129 2.91 9.92 -10.73
C PRO A 129 1.76 9.21 -10.00
N PHE A 130 1.84 7.90 -9.79
CA PHE A 130 0.82 7.23 -8.99
C PHE A 130 1.06 7.50 -7.50
N ASN A 131 0.61 8.67 -7.03
CA ASN A 131 0.77 9.09 -5.65
C ASN A 131 -0.20 8.33 -4.73
N ILE A 132 0.34 7.66 -3.71
CA ILE A 132 -0.43 6.82 -2.77
C ILE A 132 -1.48 7.63 -1.97
N PHE A 133 -1.22 8.90 -1.72
CA PHE A 133 -2.14 9.83 -1.06
C PHE A 133 -3.10 10.50 -2.04
N GLY A 134 -2.97 10.21 -3.34
CA GLY A 134 -3.78 10.76 -4.42
C GLY A 134 -3.53 12.24 -4.68
N TYR A 135 -4.53 12.89 -5.26
CA TYR A 135 -4.39 14.24 -5.83
C TYR A 135 -5.45 15.22 -5.34
N PHE A 136 -5.02 16.45 -5.18
CA PHE A 136 -5.86 17.60 -4.85
C PHE A 136 -6.02 18.50 -6.07
N LYS A 137 -7.22 19.07 -6.22
CA LYS A 137 -7.51 20.10 -7.23
C LYS A 137 -6.79 21.42 -6.95
N SER A 138 -6.64 21.77 -5.67
CA SER A 138 -6.10 23.04 -5.19
C SER A 138 -4.83 22.82 -4.38
N ILE A 139 -3.83 23.68 -4.56
CA ILE A 139 -2.60 23.66 -3.78
C ILE A 139 -2.87 23.89 -2.29
N GLY A 140 -3.76 24.83 -1.94
CA GLY A 140 -4.07 25.13 -0.54
C GLY A 140 -4.70 23.95 0.20
N HIS A 141 -5.50 23.12 -0.48
CA HIS A 141 -6.03 21.90 0.13
C HIS A 141 -4.97 20.82 0.31
N ALA A 142 -3.99 20.75 -0.61
CA ALA A 142 -2.83 19.87 -0.44
C ALA A 142 -1.93 20.35 0.70
N GLU A 143 -1.69 21.67 0.83
CA GLU A 143 -0.89 22.26 1.91
C GLU A 143 -1.57 22.03 3.28
N GLU A 144 -2.89 22.14 3.34
CA GLU A 144 -3.66 21.79 4.53
C GLU A 144 -3.53 20.30 4.88
N ALA A 145 -3.63 19.40 3.89
CA ALA A 145 -3.41 17.98 4.11
C ALA A 145 -1.98 17.71 4.63
N ALA A 146 -0.96 18.34 4.03
CA ALA A 146 0.41 18.25 4.51
C ALA A 146 0.50 18.71 5.97
N SER A 147 -0.07 19.85 6.32
CA SER A 147 -0.05 20.37 7.69
C SER A 147 -0.75 19.44 8.70
N ILE A 148 -1.86 18.81 8.33
CA ILE A 148 -2.65 17.96 9.23
C ILE A 148 -1.98 16.58 9.41
N PHE A 149 -1.48 15.98 8.33
CA PHE A 149 -1.07 14.58 8.31
C PHE A 149 0.45 14.37 8.31
N LYS A 150 1.27 15.43 8.19
CA LYS A 150 2.73 15.35 8.05
C LYS A 150 3.41 14.40 9.05
N ASP A 151 3.18 14.60 10.34
CA ASP A 151 3.89 13.83 11.37
C ASP A 151 3.53 12.34 11.31
N GLU A 152 2.26 12.03 11.05
CA GLU A 152 1.76 10.65 10.92
C GLU A 152 2.32 10.01 9.63
N ILE A 153 2.39 10.75 8.51
CA ILE A 153 3.02 10.29 7.26
C ILE A 153 4.50 9.99 7.48
N ILE A 154 5.27 10.92 8.07
CA ILE A 154 6.71 10.73 8.31
C ILE A 154 6.94 9.51 9.21
N LYS A 155 6.16 9.40 10.29
CA LYS A 155 6.30 8.27 11.22
C LYS A 155 6.03 6.93 10.52
N LEU A 156 4.96 6.82 9.74
CA LEU A 156 4.50 5.54 9.20
C LEU A 156 5.15 5.17 7.86
N PHE A 157 5.44 6.12 6.98
CA PHE A 157 5.91 5.87 5.62
C PHE A 157 7.40 6.20 5.40
N VAL A 158 7.99 7.09 6.19
CA VAL A 158 9.42 7.44 6.05
C VAL A 158 10.28 6.70 7.07
N LYS A 159 9.87 6.69 8.34
CA LYS A 159 10.62 6.05 9.43
C LYS A 159 10.20 4.60 9.68
N GLY A 160 8.94 4.27 9.39
CA GLY A 160 8.35 2.95 9.66
C GLY A 160 8.98 1.80 8.89
N GLU A 161 9.71 2.06 7.79
CA GLU A 161 10.31 1.01 6.95
C GLU A 161 11.71 0.57 7.40
N ILE A 162 12.29 1.23 8.41
CA ILE A 162 13.71 1.02 8.78
C ILE A 162 13.91 -0.12 9.80
N TYR A 163 12.87 -0.87 10.17
CA TYR A 163 13.02 -2.05 11.01
C TYR A 163 13.34 -3.30 10.16
N GLU A 164 14.64 -3.44 9.89
CA GLU A 164 15.39 -4.69 9.75
C GLU A 164 14.81 -5.79 8.82
N ILE A 165 15.27 -5.78 7.57
CA ILE A 165 15.44 -7.02 6.80
C ILE A 165 16.85 -7.53 7.16
N TYR A 166 16.93 -8.49 8.07
CA TYR A 166 18.13 -9.31 8.29
C TYR A 166 18.03 -10.61 7.49
#